data_AF-A0A167XL68-F1
#
_entry.id   AF-A0A167XL68-F1
#
_cell.length_a   1.000
_cell.length_b   1.000
_cell.length_c   1.000
_cell.angle_alpha   90.00
_cell.angle_beta   90.00
_cell.angle_gamma   90.00
#
_symmetry.space_group_name_H-M   'P 1'
#
loop_
_entity.id
_entity.type
_entity.pdbx_description
1 polymer ?
#
loop_
_entity_poly.entity_id
_entity_poly.type
_entity_poly.pdbx_seq_one_letter_code
_entity_poly.pdbx_strand_id
1 'polypeptide(L)'
;MIKLCDGTDVQACKPHFANSSQRAFQPRRILHSLQMAGLNGLYNFALLLTLLFTDSKYPSSNLDRLLKEEYGEGRAMMDYSEASEMGIAFGFTLTKSGSTDTVIATNYNEVGAHRTSPDYELLEWKDTPTWELVRSAIAAPFYFPPHHIENVGTFQDGGLTFNNPVSIAESEATCLFPRGEPSIAVSIGTGSSDQDEPSGQFRLGRMGTPAKPRQWLSGWQALSAQLYPPILSPSAGRRQEAGQSRIARSLIVLRQFSNRPPRKKFAGTTVLL
;
A
#
# COMPACT_ATOMS: atom_id res chain seq x y z
N MET A 1 -12.27 -19.36 -17.29
CA MET A 1 -11.45 -18.13 -17.40
C MET A 1 -11.62 -17.37 -16.10
N ILE A 2 -10.53 -17.01 -15.41
CA ILE A 2 -10.59 -16.27 -14.13
C ILE A 2 -10.57 -14.79 -14.47
N LYS A 3 -11.52 -14.03 -13.92
CA LYS A 3 -11.62 -12.58 -14.12
C LYS A 3 -11.43 -11.86 -12.79
N LEU A 4 -10.88 -10.65 -12.86
CA LEU A 4 -10.78 -9.70 -11.74
C LEU A 4 -12.13 -9.01 -11.49
N CYS A 5 -12.21 -8.24 -10.40
CA CYS A 5 -13.42 -7.53 -9.95
C CYS A 5 -13.95 -6.49 -10.96
N ASP A 6 -13.09 -6.02 -11.86
CA ASP A 6 -13.38 -5.11 -12.96
C ASP A 6 -13.76 -5.83 -14.28
N GLY A 7 -13.78 -7.18 -14.27
CA GLY A 7 -14.07 -8.01 -15.42
C GLY A 7 -12.85 -8.38 -16.29
N THR A 8 -11.66 -7.88 -15.96
CA THR A 8 -10.42 -8.12 -16.72
C THR A 8 -9.92 -9.56 -16.56
N ASP A 9 -9.43 -10.19 -17.64
CA ASP A 9 -8.83 -11.54 -17.58
C ASP A 9 -7.47 -11.50 -16.86
N VAL A 10 -7.24 -12.44 -15.95
CA VAL A 10 -5.98 -12.60 -15.21
C VAL A 10 -4.77 -12.72 -16.15
N GLN A 11 -4.94 -13.29 -17.35
CA GLN A 11 -3.85 -13.39 -18.34
C GLN A 11 -3.38 -12.02 -18.85
N ALA A 12 -4.27 -11.03 -18.89
CA ALA A 12 -3.94 -9.67 -19.31
C ALA A 12 -3.19 -8.89 -18.22
N CYS A 13 -3.23 -9.33 -16.96
CA CYS A 13 -2.63 -8.60 -15.83
C CYS A 13 -1.12 -8.46 -15.93
N LYS A 14 -0.41 -9.49 -16.42
CA LYS A 14 1.06 -9.44 -16.53
C LYS A 14 1.56 -8.36 -17.51
N PRO A 15 1.12 -8.34 -18.79
CA PRO A 15 1.54 -7.28 -19.71
C PRO A 15 1.02 -5.91 -19.28
N HIS A 16 -0.20 -5.84 -18.71
CA HIS A 16 -0.75 -4.60 -18.17
C HIS A 16 0.12 -4.04 -17.04
N PHE A 17 0.46 -4.86 -16.04
CA PHE A 17 1.33 -4.46 -14.93
C PHE A 17 2.69 -3.95 -15.41
N ALA A 18 3.31 -4.62 -16.39
CA ALA A 18 4.60 -4.19 -16.94
C ALA A 18 4.51 -2.81 -17.60
N ASN A 19 3.48 -2.58 -18.43
CA ASN A 19 3.23 -1.28 -19.06
C ASN A 19 2.92 -0.19 -18.01
N SER A 20 2.04 -0.50 -17.06
CA SER A 20 1.64 0.43 -16.00
C SER A 20 2.80 0.83 -15.10
N SER A 21 3.65 -0.13 -14.71
CA SER A 21 4.86 0.12 -13.93
C SER A 21 5.83 1.04 -14.68
N GLN A 22 6.07 0.78 -15.96
CA GLN A 22 6.95 1.64 -16.77
C GLN A 22 6.44 3.06 -16.87
N ARG A 23 5.12 3.25 -16.97
CA ARG A 23 4.48 4.57 -17.04
C ARG A 23 4.49 5.31 -15.70
N ALA A 24 4.18 4.62 -14.61
CA ALA A 24 4.14 5.20 -13.27
C ALA A 24 5.53 5.63 -12.78
N PHE A 25 6.54 4.78 -12.99
CA PHE A 25 7.91 5.00 -12.51
C PHE A 25 8.83 5.64 -13.57
N GLN A 26 8.28 6.46 -14.47
CA GLN A 26 9.12 7.23 -15.38
C GLN A 26 9.94 8.29 -14.62
N PRO A 27 11.27 8.28 -14.74
CA PRO A 27 12.11 9.26 -14.07
C PRO A 27 11.87 10.67 -14.62
N ARG A 28 12.08 11.69 -13.78
CA ARG A 28 12.07 13.09 -14.20
C ARG A 28 13.14 13.31 -15.27
N ARG A 29 12.83 14.09 -16.31
CA ARG A 29 13.73 14.30 -17.48
C ARG A 29 15.16 14.66 -17.09
N ILE A 30 15.34 15.53 -16.09
CA ILE A 30 16.65 15.95 -15.57
C ILE A 30 17.39 14.75 -14.96
N LEU A 31 16.75 14.02 -14.04
CA LEU A 31 17.35 12.84 -13.40
C LEU A 31 17.72 11.76 -14.42
N HIS A 32 16.84 11.52 -15.40
CA HIS A 32 17.10 10.59 -16.49
C HIS A 32 18.32 10.99 -17.32
N SER A 33 18.42 12.26 -17.69
CA SER A 33 19.53 12.77 -18.50
C SER A 33 20.87 12.66 -17.76
N LEU A 34 20.88 12.98 -16.45
CA LEU A 34 22.06 12.86 -15.60
C LEU A 34 22.50 11.40 -15.41
N GLN A 35 21.54 10.48 -15.24
CA GLN A 35 21.80 9.06 -15.16
C GLN A 35 22.40 8.53 -16.47
N MET A 36 21.82 8.89 -17.61
CA MET A 36 22.32 8.47 -18.93
C MET A 36 23.71 9.04 -19.26
N ALA A 37 24.04 10.22 -18.72
CA ALA A 37 25.35 10.84 -18.87
C ALA A 37 26.41 10.30 -17.89
N GLY A 38 26.06 9.41 -16.96
CA GLY A 38 26.97 8.85 -15.95
C GLY A 38 27.41 9.86 -14.87
N LEU A 39 26.69 10.98 -14.71
CA LEU A 39 27.04 12.07 -13.79
C LEU A 39 26.48 11.80 -12.38
N ASN A 40 26.96 10.74 -11.73
CA ASN A 40 26.42 10.24 -10.45
C ASN A 40 26.34 11.29 -9.33
N GLY A 41 27.35 12.17 -9.21
CA GLY A 41 27.35 13.24 -8.19
C GLY A 41 26.23 14.26 -8.43
N LEU A 42 26.06 14.69 -9.68
CA LEU A 42 25.01 15.63 -10.07
C LEU A 42 23.63 14.97 -10.02
N TYR A 43 23.51 13.69 -10.35
CA TYR A 43 22.29 12.90 -10.17
C TYR A 43 21.85 12.89 -8.69
N ASN A 44 22.76 12.56 -7.77
CA ASN A 44 22.43 12.50 -6.34
C ASN A 44 22.03 13.88 -5.79
N PHE A 45 22.74 14.93 -6.22
CA PHE A 45 22.38 16.31 -5.86
C PHE A 45 21.01 16.72 -6.41
N ALA A 46 20.74 16.45 -7.70
CA ALA A 46 19.46 16.74 -8.32
C ALA A 46 18.32 15.90 -7.70
N LEU A 47 18.58 14.65 -7.31
CA LEU A 47 17.63 13.81 -6.60
C LEU A 47 17.33 14.37 -5.21
N LEU A 48 18.35 14.80 -4.47
CA LEU A 48 18.16 15.47 -3.18
C LEU A 48 17.31 16.72 -3.32
N LEU A 49 17.63 17.60 -4.27
CA LEU A 49 16.81 18.79 -4.54
C LEU A 49 15.37 18.40 -4.91
N THR A 50 15.21 17.38 -5.77
CA THR A 50 13.88 16.90 -6.16
C THR A 50 13.08 16.46 -4.94
N LEU A 51 13.68 15.69 -4.04
CA LEU A 51 13.02 15.22 -2.82
C LEU A 51 12.67 16.39 -1.90
N LEU A 52 13.57 17.37 -1.74
CA LEU A 52 13.32 18.55 -0.92
C LEU A 52 12.17 19.44 -1.42
N PHE A 53 11.98 19.51 -2.75
CA PHE A 53 10.96 20.39 -3.34
C PHE A 53 9.64 19.68 -3.67
N THR A 54 9.65 18.35 -3.80
CA THR A 54 8.48 17.61 -4.33
C THR A 54 8.11 16.39 -3.52
N ASP A 55 8.85 16.08 -2.45
CA ASP A 55 8.66 14.92 -1.57
C ASP A 55 8.55 13.58 -2.31
N SER A 56 9.09 13.50 -3.55
CA SER A 56 8.89 12.34 -4.41
C SER A 56 9.94 12.21 -5.52
N LYS A 57 10.47 10.99 -5.65
CA LYS A 57 11.40 10.61 -6.72
C LYS A 57 10.72 10.61 -8.08
N TYR A 58 9.48 10.13 -8.15
CA TYR A 58 8.71 10.03 -9.38
C TYR A 58 7.59 11.08 -9.42
N PRO A 59 7.24 11.62 -10.60
CA PRO A 59 6.10 12.52 -10.72
C PRO A 59 4.79 11.82 -10.33
N SER A 60 4.02 12.41 -9.41
CA SER A 60 2.70 11.88 -9.05
C SER A 60 1.73 11.90 -10.23
N SER A 61 1.81 12.91 -11.10
CA SER A 61 0.91 13.07 -12.25
C SER A 61 0.89 11.88 -13.21
N ASN A 62 2.00 11.14 -13.32
CA ASN A 62 2.05 9.92 -14.13
C ASN A 62 1.19 8.81 -13.50
N LEU A 63 1.29 8.66 -12.18
CA LEU A 63 0.50 7.71 -11.42
C LEU A 63 -0.98 8.13 -11.41
N ASP A 64 -1.27 9.39 -11.12
CA ASP A 64 -2.64 9.92 -11.07
C ASP A 64 -3.35 9.72 -12.42
N ARG A 65 -2.68 10.05 -13.53
CA ARG A 65 -3.21 9.83 -14.89
C ARG A 65 -3.46 8.36 -15.17
N LEU A 66 -2.53 7.49 -14.78
CA LEU A 66 -2.68 6.05 -14.98
C LEU A 66 -3.88 5.50 -14.22
N LEU A 67 -4.03 5.87 -12.95
CA LEU A 67 -5.12 5.42 -12.10
C LEU A 67 -6.47 5.98 -12.57
N LYS A 68 -6.50 7.21 -13.08
CA LYS A 68 -7.69 7.80 -13.71
C LYS A 68 -8.10 7.09 -14.99
N GLU A 69 -7.14 6.70 -15.83
CA GLU A 69 -7.40 5.89 -17.03
C GLU A 69 -7.94 4.50 -16.68
N GLU A 70 -7.45 3.88 -15.60
CA GLU A 70 -7.79 2.52 -15.20
C GLU A 70 -9.12 2.44 -14.42
N TYR A 71 -9.28 3.27 -13.41
CA TYR A 71 -10.44 3.22 -12.51
C TYR A 71 -11.53 4.23 -12.89
N GLY A 72 -11.24 5.19 -13.77
CA GLY A 72 -12.14 6.27 -14.16
C GLY A 72 -12.07 7.47 -13.20
N GLU A 73 -12.18 8.68 -13.73
CA GLU A 73 -11.98 9.92 -12.95
C GLU A 73 -13.02 10.15 -11.85
N GLY A 74 -14.26 9.71 -12.06
CA GLY A 74 -15.37 9.92 -11.13
C GLY A 74 -16.05 8.63 -10.66
N ARG A 75 -15.45 7.45 -10.89
CA ARG A 75 -16.06 6.17 -10.53
C ARG A 75 -15.81 5.85 -9.06
N ALA A 76 -16.87 5.71 -8.27
CA ALA A 76 -16.78 5.31 -6.88
C ALA A 76 -16.56 3.80 -6.74
N MET A 77 -16.03 3.37 -5.59
CA MET A 77 -15.78 1.95 -5.30
C MET A 77 -17.07 1.11 -5.26
N MET A 78 -18.22 1.76 -5.02
CA MET A 78 -19.54 1.13 -5.02
C MET A 78 -20.06 0.85 -6.44
N ASP A 79 -19.52 1.50 -7.47
CA ASP A 79 -20.07 1.48 -8.83
C ASP A 79 -19.64 0.24 -9.65
N TYR A 80 -18.86 -0.67 -9.04
CA TYR A 80 -18.44 -1.92 -9.70
C TYR A 80 -19.57 -2.95 -9.71
N SER A 81 -20.40 -2.92 -10.76
CA SER A 81 -21.57 -3.79 -10.93
C SER A 81 -21.22 -5.29 -10.88
N GLU A 82 -20.10 -5.68 -11.48
CA GLU A 82 -19.59 -7.06 -11.46
C GLU A 82 -19.25 -7.52 -10.04
N ALA A 83 -18.56 -6.68 -9.27
CA ALA A 83 -18.25 -6.95 -7.87
C ALA A 83 -19.53 -7.07 -7.04
N SER A 84 -20.50 -6.16 -7.24
CA SER A 84 -21.80 -6.19 -6.57
C SER A 84 -22.61 -7.46 -6.91
N GLU A 85 -22.70 -7.82 -8.20
CA GLU A 85 -23.43 -9.02 -8.67
C GLU A 85 -22.81 -10.31 -8.12
N MET A 86 -21.48 -10.37 -8.06
CA MET A 86 -20.75 -11.50 -7.52
C MET A 86 -20.70 -11.51 -5.98
N GLY A 87 -21.17 -10.46 -5.30
CA GLY A 87 -21.08 -10.32 -3.85
C GLY A 87 -19.63 -10.20 -3.35
N ILE A 88 -18.77 -9.56 -4.14
CA ILE A 88 -17.37 -9.31 -3.78
C ILE A 88 -17.31 -8.10 -2.86
N ALA A 89 -16.87 -8.35 -1.63
CA ALA A 89 -16.41 -7.34 -0.69
C ALA A 89 -14.93 -7.06 -0.99
N PHE A 90 -14.49 -5.80 -1.08
CA PHE A 90 -13.08 -5.48 -1.23
C PHE A 90 -12.68 -4.18 -0.53
N GLY A 91 -11.40 -4.04 -0.23
CA GLY A 91 -10.85 -2.93 0.54
C GLY A 91 -9.43 -2.55 0.18
N PHE A 92 -9.03 -1.33 0.52
CA PHE A 92 -7.66 -0.83 0.45
C PHE A 92 -7.15 -0.49 1.85
N THR A 93 -5.91 -0.87 2.13
CA THR A 93 -5.20 -0.40 3.33
C THR A 93 -4.52 0.95 3.10
N LEU A 94 -4.62 1.84 4.09
CA LEU A 94 -4.14 3.21 4.07
C LEU A 94 -3.44 3.54 5.38
N THR A 95 -2.44 4.41 5.31
CA THR A 95 -1.80 4.98 6.51
C THR A 95 -2.10 6.47 6.58
N LYS A 96 -2.64 6.95 7.71
CA LYS A 96 -2.93 8.38 7.90
C LYS A 96 -1.64 9.19 8.07
N SER A 97 -1.50 10.24 7.26
CA SER A 97 -0.35 11.13 7.32
C SER A 97 -0.39 11.94 8.62
N GLY A 98 0.63 11.77 9.47
CA GLY A 98 0.83 12.53 10.71
C GLY A 98 0.54 11.77 12.01
N SER A 99 -0.36 10.77 11.99
CA SER A 99 -0.66 9.94 13.16
C SER A 99 -0.23 8.48 13.02
N THR A 100 0.14 8.04 11.80
CA THR A 100 0.52 6.65 11.49
C THR A 100 -0.58 5.62 11.78
N ASP A 101 -1.82 6.07 11.95
CA ASP A 101 -2.97 5.19 12.14
C ASP A 101 -3.26 4.41 10.87
N THR A 102 -3.62 3.15 11.04
CA THR A 102 -4.09 2.31 9.92
C THR A 102 -5.55 2.57 9.68
N VAL A 103 -5.88 2.80 8.43
CA VAL A 103 -7.24 3.06 7.99
C VAL A 103 -7.55 2.15 6.80
N ILE A 104 -8.79 1.66 6.69
CA ILE A 104 -9.23 0.86 5.54
C ILE A 104 -10.41 1.49 4.83
N ALA A 105 -10.36 1.55 3.50
CA ALA A 105 -11.47 1.99 2.66
C ALA A 105 -12.09 0.75 1.98
N THR A 106 -13.40 0.53 2.10
CA THR A 106 -14.05 -0.72 1.69
C THR A 106 -15.31 -0.50 0.85
N ASN A 107 -15.55 -1.32 -0.18
CA ASN A 107 -16.70 -1.22 -1.09
C ASN A 107 -18.05 -1.67 -0.48
N TYR A 108 -18.08 -1.91 0.83
CA TYR A 108 -19.28 -2.24 1.59
C TYR A 108 -19.48 -1.27 2.76
N ASN A 109 -18.61 -0.26 2.90
CA ASN A 109 -18.67 0.75 3.95
C ASN A 109 -18.99 0.13 5.33
N GLU A 110 -19.90 0.76 6.08
CA GLU A 110 -20.35 0.34 7.40
C GLU A 110 -21.38 -0.80 7.40
N VAL A 111 -21.55 -1.56 6.31
CA VAL A 111 -22.49 -2.70 6.29
C VAL A 111 -21.95 -3.81 7.18
N GLY A 112 -22.29 -3.76 8.48
CA GLY A 112 -21.89 -4.68 9.54
C GLY A 112 -21.90 -3.95 10.88
N ALA A 113 -22.86 -4.26 11.75
CA ALA A 113 -22.99 -3.58 13.05
C ALA A 113 -21.75 -3.83 13.95
N HIS A 114 -21.27 -2.79 14.64
CA HIS A 114 -20.18 -2.83 15.63
C HIS A 114 -18.81 -3.29 15.09
N ARG A 115 -18.34 -2.70 14.00
CA ARG A 115 -16.95 -2.83 13.56
C ARG A 115 -16.05 -1.85 14.30
N THR A 116 -15.59 -2.23 15.48
CA THR A 116 -14.50 -1.54 16.15
C THR A 116 -13.32 -2.50 16.24
N SER A 117 -12.32 -2.28 15.41
CA SER A 117 -11.03 -2.95 15.52
C SER A 117 -10.08 -2.07 16.32
N PRO A 118 -9.29 -2.64 17.27
CA PRO A 118 -8.22 -1.88 17.90
C PRO A 118 -7.05 -1.59 16.95
N ASP A 119 -6.97 -2.30 15.81
CA ASP A 119 -5.81 -2.31 14.93
C ASP A 119 -5.96 -1.41 13.70
N TYR A 120 -7.19 -1.05 13.32
CA TYR A 120 -7.47 -0.18 12.17
C TYR A 120 -8.82 0.54 12.32
N GLU A 121 -8.93 1.69 11.64
CA GLU A 121 -10.16 2.46 11.50
C GLU A 121 -10.81 2.24 10.14
N LEU A 122 -12.14 2.32 10.06
CA LEU A 122 -12.86 2.37 8.78
C LEU A 122 -12.86 3.81 8.26
N LEU A 123 -12.43 3.99 7.02
CA LEU A 123 -12.49 5.28 6.37
C LEU A 123 -13.93 5.60 5.95
N GLU A 124 -14.39 6.79 6.30
CA GLU A 124 -15.54 7.40 5.64
C GLU A 124 -15.06 8.16 4.40
N TRP A 125 -15.30 7.61 3.22
CA TRP A 125 -14.82 8.15 1.94
C TRP A 125 -15.98 8.41 0.97
N LYS A 126 -17.13 8.84 1.49
CA LYS A 126 -18.33 9.05 0.67
C LYS A 126 -18.01 9.99 -0.51
N ASP A 127 -18.40 9.57 -1.71
CA ASP A 127 -18.20 10.29 -2.97
C ASP A 127 -16.71 10.45 -3.41
N THR A 128 -15.77 9.74 -2.79
CA THR A 128 -14.38 9.68 -3.24
C THR A 128 -14.20 8.71 -4.42
N PRO A 129 -13.60 9.16 -5.54
CA PRO A 129 -13.26 8.29 -6.65
C PRO A 129 -12.28 7.18 -6.26
N THR A 130 -12.47 6.00 -6.83
CA THR A 130 -11.62 4.82 -6.56
C THR A 130 -10.14 5.11 -6.83
N TRP A 131 -9.83 5.90 -7.87
CA TRP A 131 -8.45 6.22 -8.22
C TRP A 131 -7.72 6.99 -7.11
N GLU A 132 -8.43 7.82 -6.32
CA GLU A 132 -7.84 8.58 -5.19
C GLU A 132 -7.51 7.67 -4.00
N LEU A 133 -8.38 6.69 -3.72
CA LEU A 133 -8.16 5.67 -2.70
C LEU A 133 -6.97 4.79 -3.07
N VAL A 134 -6.95 4.28 -4.31
CA VAL A 134 -5.81 3.48 -4.80
C VAL A 134 -4.54 4.30 -4.81
N ARG A 135 -4.60 5.56 -5.27
CA ARG A 135 -3.47 6.50 -5.27
C ARG A 135 -2.88 6.69 -3.88
N SER A 136 -3.73 6.75 -2.87
CA SER A 136 -3.33 6.83 -1.47
C SER A 136 -2.70 5.54 -0.96
N ALA A 137 -3.33 4.39 -1.24
CA ALA A 137 -2.89 3.07 -0.79
C ALA A 137 -1.52 2.64 -1.33
N ILE A 138 -1.09 3.20 -2.46
CA ILE A 138 0.21 2.90 -3.08
C ILE A 138 1.21 4.06 -3.02
N ALA A 139 0.91 5.11 -2.25
CA ALA A 139 1.73 6.31 -2.09
C ALA A 139 2.95 6.06 -1.19
N ALA A 140 3.87 5.21 -1.64
CA ALA A 140 5.06 4.85 -0.87
C ALA A 140 5.93 6.10 -0.63
N PRO A 141 6.33 6.40 0.63
CA PRO A 141 7.23 7.50 0.93
C PRO A 141 8.49 7.44 0.07
N PHE A 142 9.04 8.60 -0.25
CA PHE A 142 10.15 8.79 -1.21
C PHE A 142 9.80 8.50 -2.67
N TYR A 143 8.91 7.57 -2.99
CA TYR A 143 8.51 7.28 -4.37
C TYR A 143 7.45 8.26 -4.85
N PHE A 144 6.37 8.40 -4.09
CA PHE A 144 5.23 9.26 -4.37
C PHE A 144 4.86 10.07 -3.12
N PRO A 145 4.39 11.31 -3.28
CA PRO A 145 3.99 12.11 -2.13
C PRO A 145 2.69 11.56 -1.53
N PRO A 146 2.43 11.78 -0.22
CA PRO A 146 1.12 11.57 0.37
C PRO A 146 0.02 12.20 -0.50
N HIS A 147 -1.13 11.55 -0.55
CA HIS A 147 -2.27 12.03 -1.31
C HIS A 147 -3.32 12.62 -0.39
N HIS A 148 -3.76 13.84 -0.70
CA HIS A 148 -4.83 14.51 0.02
C HIS A 148 -6.14 14.32 -0.72
N ILE A 149 -7.14 13.80 -0.01
CA ILE A 149 -8.51 13.63 -0.47
C ILE A 149 -9.35 14.68 0.24
N GLU A 150 -10.05 15.50 -0.55
CA GLU A 150 -10.83 16.61 -0.03
C GLU A 150 -11.90 16.12 0.96
N ASN A 151 -12.01 16.79 2.11
CA ASN A 151 -12.94 16.45 3.21
C ASN A 151 -12.74 15.08 3.89
N VAL A 152 -11.75 14.29 3.46
CA VAL A 152 -11.47 12.96 4.01
C VAL A 152 -10.14 12.94 4.78
N GLY A 153 -9.08 13.51 4.19
CA GLY A 153 -7.78 13.62 4.85
C GLY A 153 -6.59 13.32 3.95
N THR A 154 -5.41 13.15 4.55
CA THR A 154 -4.16 12.89 3.83
C THR A 154 -3.64 11.50 4.18
N PHE A 155 -3.36 10.69 3.16
CA PHE A 155 -3.02 9.28 3.31
C PHE A 155 -1.76 8.91 2.54
N GLN A 156 -1.13 7.84 3.01
CA GLN A 156 0.06 7.21 2.43
C GLN A 156 -0.15 5.70 2.27
N ASP A 157 0.86 5.05 1.71
CA ASP A 157 0.90 3.61 1.49
C ASP A 157 0.49 2.80 2.73
N GLY A 158 -0.48 1.90 2.56
CA GLY A 158 -0.94 1.00 3.63
C GLY A 158 0.15 0.04 4.10
N GLY A 159 1.16 -0.22 3.26
CA GLY A 159 2.32 -1.04 3.59
C GLY A 159 3.27 -0.43 4.62
N LEU A 160 3.07 0.83 5.03
CA LEU A 160 3.80 1.41 6.15
C LEU A 160 3.37 0.82 7.50
N THR A 161 2.10 0.45 7.64
CA THR A 161 1.55 -0.12 8.87
C THR A 161 1.20 -1.60 8.70
N PHE A 162 0.58 -1.97 7.57
CA PHE A 162 0.15 -3.32 7.24
C PHE A 162 0.63 -3.74 5.86
N ASN A 163 1.90 -4.14 5.78
CA ASN A 163 2.46 -4.68 4.55
C ASN A 163 1.83 -6.04 4.14
N ASN A 164 1.24 -6.77 5.09
CA ASN A 164 0.41 -7.96 4.82
C ASN A 164 -0.97 -7.79 5.50
N PRO A 165 -2.04 -7.45 4.76
CA PRO A 165 -3.37 -7.20 5.32
C PRO A 165 -4.16 -8.46 5.71
N VAL A 166 -3.54 -9.63 5.95
CA VAL A 166 -4.28 -10.89 6.21
C VAL A 166 -5.12 -10.85 7.46
N SER A 167 -4.58 -10.30 8.53
CA SER A 167 -5.31 -10.14 9.79
C SER A 167 -6.51 -9.21 9.62
N ILE A 168 -6.36 -8.14 8.83
CA ILE A 168 -7.46 -7.23 8.49
C ILE A 168 -8.52 -7.98 7.69
N ALA A 169 -8.12 -8.77 6.69
CA ALA A 169 -9.05 -9.52 5.85
C ALA A 169 -9.84 -10.57 6.64
N GLU A 170 -9.19 -11.29 7.54
CA GLU A 170 -9.84 -12.26 8.42
C GLU A 170 -10.81 -11.59 9.39
N SER A 171 -10.41 -10.45 9.97
CA SER A 171 -11.28 -9.63 10.83
C SER A 171 -12.52 -9.16 10.07
N GLU A 172 -12.33 -8.57 8.89
CA GLU A 172 -13.44 -8.08 8.07
C GLU A 172 -14.35 -9.21 7.56
N ALA A 173 -13.80 -10.37 7.19
CA ALA A 173 -14.60 -11.52 6.82
C ALA A 173 -15.46 -12.03 7.98
N THR A 174 -14.91 -12.06 9.20
CA THR A 174 -15.67 -12.45 10.41
C THR A 174 -16.80 -11.47 10.69
N CYS A 175 -16.56 -10.16 10.50
CA CYS A 175 -17.58 -9.13 10.66
C CYS A 175 -18.66 -9.19 9.56
N LEU A 176 -18.29 -9.46 8.31
CA LEU A 176 -19.21 -9.58 7.18
C LEU A 176 -20.05 -10.87 7.25
N PHE A 177 -19.44 -11.96 7.75
CA PHE A 177 -20.07 -13.28 7.80
C PHE A 177 -20.01 -13.89 9.21
N PRO A 178 -20.72 -13.33 10.22
CA PRO A 178 -20.61 -13.78 11.62
C PRO A 178 -21.02 -15.25 11.87
N ARG A 179 -21.69 -15.87 10.90
CA ARG A 179 -22.22 -17.25 10.99
C ARG A 179 -21.47 -18.24 10.11
N GLY A 180 -20.35 -17.87 9.50
CA GLY A 180 -19.54 -18.84 8.80
C GLY A 180 -18.13 -18.37 8.52
N GLU A 181 -17.19 -19.27 8.76
CA GLU A 181 -15.78 -19.05 8.52
C GLU A 181 -15.46 -19.10 7.02
N PRO A 182 -14.44 -18.34 6.56
CA PRO A 182 -13.97 -18.44 5.19
C PRO A 182 -13.49 -19.87 4.92
N SER A 183 -14.00 -20.49 3.86
CA SER A 183 -13.62 -21.86 3.51
C SER A 183 -12.24 -21.93 2.86
N ILE A 184 -11.81 -20.83 2.24
CA ILE A 184 -10.53 -20.69 1.55
C ILE A 184 -9.97 -19.30 1.82
N ALA A 185 -8.70 -19.24 2.22
CA ALA A 185 -7.89 -18.03 2.31
C ALA A 185 -6.68 -18.14 1.38
N VAL A 186 -6.48 -17.14 0.51
CA VAL A 186 -5.32 -17.05 -0.36
C VAL A 186 -4.65 -15.71 -0.13
N SER A 187 -3.39 -15.71 0.32
CA SER A 187 -2.53 -14.53 0.43
C SER A 187 -1.40 -14.63 -0.60
N ILE A 188 -1.30 -13.64 -1.50
CA ILE A 188 -0.36 -13.62 -2.62
C ILE A 188 0.70 -12.55 -2.39
N GLY A 189 1.88 -12.96 -1.93
CA GLY A 189 3.01 -12.05 -1.70
C GLY A 189 3.77 -11.64 -2.96
N THR A 190 4.43 -10.47 -2.92
CA THR A 190 5.35 -10.00 -3.98
C THR A 190 6.78 -10.53 -3.88
N GLY A 191 7.04 -11.47 -2.96
CA GLY A 191 8.37 -12.03 -2.68
C GLY A 191 9.19 -11.19 -1.69
N SER A 192 10.28 -11.78 -1.19
CA SER A 192 11.27 -11.15 -0.30
C SER A 192 12.68 -11.55 -0.71
N SER A 193 13.66 -10.68 -0.51
CA SER A 193 15.08 -11.01 -0.66
C SER A 193 15.72 -11.14 0.72
N ASP A 194 16.22 -12.33 1.06
CA ASP A 194 17.09 -12.50 2.20
C ASP A 194 18.51 -12.09 1.79
N GLN A 195 18.97 -10.95 2.29
CA GLN A 195 20.41 -10.71 2.39
C GLN A 195 20.82 -11.08 3.81
N ASP A 196 21.46 -12.23 3.97
CA ASP A 196 22.10 -12.66 5.21
C ASP A 196 23.17 -11.63 5.62
N GLU A 197 22.99 -10.91 6.72
CA GLU A 197 24.11 -10.24 7.40
C GLU A 197 24.81 -11.29 8.28
N PRO A 198 26.10 -11.63 8.04
CA PRO A 198 26.84 -12.47 8.96
C PRO A 198 27.04 -11.72 10.27
N SER A 199 26.57 -12.32 11.37
CA SER A 199 26.80 -11.89 12.75
C SER A 199 28.30 -11.89 13.08
N GLY A 200 28.98 -10.77 12.83
CA GLY A 200 30.40 -10.57 13.11
C GLY A 200 30.64 -9.50 14.17
N GLN A 201 31.04 -9.93 15.36
CA GLN A 201 31.52 -9.08 16.46
C GLN A 201 32.61 -8.10 15.99
N PHE A 202 32.42 -6.83 16.31
CA PHE A 202 33.31 -5.73 15.94
C PHE A 202 34.62 -5.80 16.77
N ARG A 203 35.75 -6.13 16.13
CA ARG A 203 37.11 -5.84 16.65
C ARG A 203 37.69 -4.66 15.87
N LEU A 204 38.12 -3.65 16.62
CA LEU A 204 38.67 -2.38 16.12
C LEU A 204 40.12 -2.57 15.60
N GLY A 205 40.39 -2.19 14.35
CA GLY A 205 41.78 -2.09 13.85
C GLY A 205 41.96 -1.83 12.35
N ARG A 206 42.41 -0.61 12.02
CA ARG A 206 43.18 -0.14 10.83
C ARG A 206 42.56 -0.12 9.42
N MET A 207 42.28 1.12 8.99
CA MET A 207 42.79 1.86 7.80
C MET A 207 42.65 1.25 6.39
N GLY A 208 41.80 1.88 5.57
CA GLY A 208 41.71 1.71 4.11
C GLY A 208 40.28 1.88 3.59
N THR A 209 40.05 2.87 2.71
CA THR A 209 38.78 3.22 2.01
C THR A 209 38.18 2.04 1.21
N PRO A 210 36.88 2.05 0.77
CA PRO A 210 36.00 3.17 0.47
C PRO A 210 34.79 3.31 1.41
N ALA A 211 34.30 4.55 1.52
CA ALA A 211 33.14 4.91 2.33
C ALA A 211 31.91 4.09 1.93
N LYS A 212 31.48 3.23 2.86
CA LYS A 212 30.35 2.32 2.72
C LYS A 212 29.02 3.10 2.76
N PRO A 213 27.96 2.63 2.07
CA PRO A 213 26.61 3.20 2.08
C PRO A 213 25.87 3.08 3.43
N ARG A 214 26.57 2.96 4.56
CA ARG A 214 25.99 2.82 5.92
C ARG A 214 25.94 4.13 6.71
N GLN A 215 26.70 5.17 6.33
CA GLN A 215 26.71 6.46 7.06
C GLN A 215 25.53 7.38 6.73
N TRP A 216 24.95 7.27 5.52
CA TRP A 216 23.81 8.10 5.15
C TRP A 216 22.52 7.65 5.86
N LEU A 217 22.31 6.34 6.07
CA LEU A 217 21.13 5.80 6.77
C LEU A 217 21.06 6.20 8.24
N SER A 218 22.21 6.22 8.94
CA SER A 218 22.28 6.72 10.32
C SER A 218 22.09 8.24 10.40
N GLY A 219 22.61 8.97 9.40
CA GLY A 219 22.33 10.40 9.25
C GLY A 219 20.86 10.67 8.98
N TRP A 220 20.20 9.78 8.24
CA TRP A 220 18.76 9.85 7.94
C TRP A 220 17.87 9.55 9.15
N GLN A 221 18.17 8.53 9.95
CA GLN A 221 17.42 8.28 11.19
C GLN A 221 17.50 9.46 12.16
N ALA A 222 18.66 10.11 12.22
CA ALA A 222 18.84 11.33 13.01
C ALA A 222 18.07 12.51 12.41
N LEU A 223 18.13 12.73 11.09
CA LEU A 223 17.44 13.83 10.41
C LEU A 223 15.91 13.67 10.44
N SER A 224 15.39 12.44 10.29
CA SER A 224 13.97 12.14 10.35
C SER A 224 13.39 12.33 11.75
N ALA A 225 14.14 11.95 12.80
CA ALA A 225 13.76 12.20 14.19
C ALA A 225 13.74 13.70 14.55
N GLN A 226 14.50 14.51 13.81
CA GLN A 226 14.63 15.95 14.04
C GLN A 226 13.62 16.78 13.23
N LEU A 227 13.21 16.30 12.04
CA LEU A 227 12.17 16.92 11.20
C LEU A 227 10.75 16.43 11.56
N TYR A 228 10.62 15.25 12.16
CA TYR A 228 9.35 14.66 12.60
C TYR A 228 9.49 14.03 14.00
N PRO A 229 9.48 14.84 15.08
CA PRO A 229 9.54 14.28 16.42
C PRO A 229 8.26 13.46 16.72
N PRO A 230 8.36 12.22 17.21
CA PRO A 230 7.19 11.47 17.63
C PRO A 230 6.53 12.18 18.83
N ILE A 231 5.25 12.51 18.67
CA ILE A 231 4.43 13.01 19.78
C ILE A 231 4.05 11.79 20.63
N LEU A 232 4.61 11.75 21.85
CA LEU A 232 4.26 10.75 22.86
C LEU A 232 2.78 10.89 23.24
N SER A 233 1.98 9.89 22.87
CA SER A 233 0.69 9.59 23.48
C SER A 233 0.80 8.20 24.14
N PRO A 234 0.46 8.05 25.43
CA PRO A 234 0.62 6.81 26.17
C PRO A 234 -0.66 5.97 26.06
N SER A 235 -0.63 4.89 25.28
CA SER A 235 -1.40 3.69 25.62
C SER A 235 -0.76 2.46 25.00
N ALA A 236 -0.55 1.48 25.86
CA ALA A 236 0.32 0.34 25.65
C ALA A 236 -0.45 -0.89 25.14
N GLY A 237 0.22 -1.70 24.33
CA GLY A 237 0.26 -3.14 24.62
C GLY A 237 -0.10 -4.13 23.52
N ARG A 238 0.73 -4.27 22.48
CA ARG A 238 1.38 -5.56 22.16
C ARG A 238 2.47 -5.36 21.11
N ARG A 239 3.70 -5.64 21.52
CA ARG A 239 4.92 -5.50 20.72
C ARG A 239 5.02 -6.74 19.83
N GLN A 240 4.63 -6.66 18.56
CA GLN A 240 5.27 -7.48 17.54
C GLN A 240 6.62 -6.80 17.23
N GLU A 241 7.68 -7.58 17.25
CA GLU A 241 9.03 -7.10 16.97
C GLU A 241 9.05 -6.45 15.58
N ALA A 242 9.19 -5.12 15.58
CA ALA A 242 9.45 -4.33 14.39
C ALA A 242 10.86 -4.65 13.86
N GLY A 243 10.98 -5.82 13.23
CA GLY A 243 12.10 -6.19 12.39
C GLY A 243 11.97 -5.46 11.06
N GLN A 244 12.78 -4.40 10.90
CA GLN A 244 13.25 -3.83 9.63
C GLN A 244 12.41 -4.08 8.38
N SER A 245 11.67 -3.04 7.96
CA SER A 245 11.42 -2.65 6.55
C SER A 245 11.57 -3.77 5.51
N ARG A 246 10.49 -4.51 5.26
CA ARG A 246 10.41 -5.49 4.16
C ARG A 246 9.10 -5.26 3.41
N ILE A 247 9.19 -4.68 2.20
CA ILE A 247 8.05 -4.47 1.30
C ILE A 247 7.72 -5.83 0.68
N ALA A 248 6.77 -6.54 1.28
CA ALA A 248 6.19 -7.77 0.77
C ALA A 248 4.67 -7.59 0.78
N ARG A 249 4.12 -6.99 -0.27
CA ARG A 249 2.68 -6.70 -0.36
C ARG A 249 1.93 -8.01 -0.58
N SER A 250 0.78 -8.18 0.06
CA SER A 250 -0.08 -9.34 -0.21
C SER A 250 -1.51 -8.95 -0.58
N LEU A 251 -1.95 -9.39 -1.76
CA LEU A 251 -3.37 -9.41 -2.13
C LEU A 251 -4.01 -10.63 -1.48
N ILE A 252 -5.18 -10.44 -0.87
CA ILE A 252 -5.85 -11.49 -0.11
C ILE A 252 -7.24 -11.70 -0.64
N VAL A 253 -7.56 -12.95 -0.96
CA VAL A 253 -8.89 -13.37 -1.42
C VAL A 253 -9.42 -14.41 -0.45
N LEU A 254 -10.52 -14.10 0.22
CA LEU A 254 -11.27 -14.99 1.08
C LEU A 254 -12.58 -15.34 0.38
N ARG A 255 -12.89 -16.63 0.20
CA ARG A 255 -14.14 -17.07 -0.43
C ARG A 255 -14.90 -18.02 0.48
N GLN A 256 -16.21 -17.79 0.61
CA GLN A 256 -17.10 -18.65 1.37
C GLN A 256 -18.01 -19.47 0.44
N PHE A 257 -18.08 -20.79 0.67
CA PHE A 257 -19.06 -21.66 0.02
C PHE A 257 -20.22 -21.98 0.98
N SER A 258 -21.46 -21.81 0.52
CA SER A 258 -22.65 -22.22 1.28
C SER A 258 -23.18 -23.56 0.77
N ASN A 259 -23.29 -24.57 1.65
CA ASN A 259 -23.77 -25.92 1.33
C ASN A 259 -25.30 -26.06 1.27
N ARG A 260 -26.07 -24.97 1.11
CA ARG A 260 -27.55 -25.03 1.01
C ARG A 260 -28.03 -24.72 -0.42
N PRO A 261 -29.08 -25.43 -0.92
CA PRO A 261 -29.61 -25.19 -2.26
C PRO A 261 -30.17 -23.76 -2.39
N PRO A 262 -30.09 -23.15 -3.59
CA PRO A 262 -30.14 -21.72 -3.75
C PRO A 262 -31.57 -21.18 -3.62
N ARG A 263 -31.82 -20.41 -2.56
CA ARG A 263 -32.86 -19.37 -2.57
C ARG A 263 -32.16 -18.05 -2.35
N LYS A 264 -31.81 -17.40 -3.47
CA LYS A 264 -31.07 -16.13 -3.63
C LYS A 264 -29.55 -16.26 -3.53
N LYS A 265 -28.87 -15.86 -4.62
CA LYS A 265 -27.42 -15.91 -4.85
C LYS A 265 -26.70 -15.01 -3.84
N PHE A 266 -25.97 -15.58 -2.88
CA PHE A 266 -24.90 -14.86 -2.17
C PHE A 266 -23.80 -15.87 -1.82
N ALA A 267 -22.74 -15.85 -2.61
CA ALA A 267 -21.45 -16.46 -2.29
C ALA A 267 -20.47 -15.29 -2.16
N GLY A 268 -20.20 -14.86 -0.94
CA GLY A 268 -19.34 -13.70 -0.67
C GLY A 268 -17.88 -14.01 -0.92
N THR A 269 -17.16 -13.08 -1.56
CA THR A 269 -15.70 -13.11 -1.66
C THR A 269 -15.14 -11.82 -1.09
N THR A 270 -14.31 -11.86 -0.06
CA THR A 270 -13.65 -10.67 0.51
C THR A 270 -12.24 -10.54 -0.06
N VAL A 271 -11.90 -9.38 -0.62
CA VAL A 271 -10.61 -9.11 -1.26
C VAL A 271 -9.95 -7.87 -0.65
N LEU A 272 -8.80 -7.99 0.00
CA LEU A 272 -8.07 -6.82 0.50
C LEU A 272 -6.75 -6.64 -0.24
N LEU A 273 -6.51 -5.38 -0.64
CA LEU A 273 -5.35 -4.88 -1.37
C LEU A 273 -4.50 -3.94 -0.52
#